data_AF-A0A0F8WW49-F1
#
_entry.id   AF-A0A0F8WW49-F1
#
_cell.length_a   1.000
_cell.length_b   1.000
_cell.length_c   1.000
_cell.angle_alpha   90.00
_cell.angle_beta   90.00
_cell.angle_gamma   90.00
#
_symmetry.space_group_name_H-M   'P 1'
#
loop_
_entity.id
_entity.type
_entity.pdbx_description
1 polymer ?
#
loop_
_entity_poly.entity_id
_entity_poly.type
_entity_poly.pdbx_seq_one_letter_code
_entity_poly.pdbx_strand_id
1 'polypeptide(L)'
;VRVITLPDNDVRDLTTQRLLADLHPYGILMAPPCTHFSFVRTNAKLRRNLKDAMLIIKSCLSVAEHCQYNIEKDTQKKPPLNFWVLENPKGMLEWFLGKPVYIFQPWEFGDMYKKRTCLWGYFKEPIKTNDIEPDVVKFDKLKTKEIHGEYYGKYDRQTRRAITPAGFAQAFYEANK
;
A
#
# COMPACT_ATOMS: atom_id res chain seq x y z
N VAL A 1 2.27 1.20 15.60
CA VAL A 1 2.52 1.43 14.16
C VAL A 1 3.32 2.71 14.02
N ARG A 2 4.46 2.69 13.32
CA ARG A 2 5.24 3.89 12.99
C ARG A 2 4.95 4.26 11.53
N VAL A 3 4.45 5.47 11.29
CA VAL A 3 4.17 5.96 9.93
C VAL A 3 5.41 6.64 9.39
N ILE A 4 5.86 6.23 8.19
CA ILE A 4 7.01 6.79 7.49
C ILE A 4 6.49 7.47 6.23
N THR A 5 6.68 8.78 6.12
CA THR A 5 6.17 9.57 4.98
C THR A 5 7.05 10.80 4.76
N LEU A 6 6.89 11.41 3.58
CA LEU A 6 7.44 12.71 3.26
C LEU A 6 6.77 13.82 4.09
N PRO A 7 7.48 14.95 4.33
CA PRO A 7 8.84 15.23 3.86
C PRO A 7 9.94 14.61 4.72
N ASP A 8 9.60 14.16 5.93
CA ASP A 8 10.58 13.80 6.96
C ASP A 8 11.41 12.56 6.62
N ASN A 9 10.82 11.61 5.87
CA ASN A 9 11.48 10.36 5.53
C ASN A 9 11.24 10.03 4.05
N ASP A 10 12.22 10.36 3.21
CA ASP A 10 12.24 9.95 1.81
C ASP A 10 12.91 8.59 1.67
N VAL A 11 12.12 7.55 1.42
CA VAL A 11 12.63 6.19 1.24
C VAL A 11 13.55 6.04 0.03
N ARG A 12 13.69 7.03 -0.86
CA ARG A 12 14.70 7.02 -1.93
C ARG A 12 16.12 7.23 -1.42
N ASP A 13 16.28 7.81 -0.25
CA ASP A 13 17.57 7.96 0.41
C ASP A 13 18.01 6.63 1.06
N LEU A 14 19.21 6.18 0.72
CA LEU A 14 19.81 4.95 1.27
C LEU A 14 20.01 5.02 2.79
N THR A 15 20.29 6.21 3.33
CA THR A 15 20.45 6.39 4.78
C THR A 15 19.14 6.13 5.49
N THR A 16 18.05 6.71 4.99
CA THR A 16 16.69 6.46 5.46
C THR A 16 16.34 4.97 5.36
N GLN A 17 16.63 4.29 4.25
CA GLN A 17 16.34 2.86 4.10
C GLN A 17 17.04 2.00 5.15
N ARG A 18 18.33 2.25 5.41
CA ARG A 18 19.12 1.54 6.42
C ARG A 18 18.59 1.79 7.82
N LEU A 19 18.35 3.06 8.16
CA LEU A 19 17.79 3.45 9.46
C LEU A 19 16.46 2.76 9.74
N LEU A 20 15.60 2.59 8.74
CA LEU A 20 14.32 1.89 8.89
C LEU A 20 14.51 0.38 9.08
N ALA A 21 15.47 -0.23 8.39
CA ALA A 21 15.78 -1.65 8.56
C ALA A 21 16.37 -1.95 9.94
N ASP A 22 17.22 -1.05 10.46
CA ASP A 22 17.85 -1.18 11.77
C ASP A 22 16.85 -1.09 12.94
N LEU A 23 15.60 -0.65 12.68
CA LEU A 23 14.52 -0.69 13.67
C LEU A 23 14.01 -2.11 13.94
N HIS A 24 14.43 -3.10 13.15
CA HIS A 24 13.97 -4.49 13.23
C HIS A 24 12.44 -4.59 13.30
N PRO A 25 11.71 -4.03 12.30
CA PRO A 25 10.27 -3.98 12.35
C PRO A 25 9.67 -5.39 12.30
N TYR A 26 8.58 -5.61 13.03
CA TYR A 26 7.82 -6.86 12.98
C TYR A 26 7.30 -7.16 11.55
N GLY A 27 6.84 -6.12 10.84
CA GLY A 27 6.39 -6.22 9.46
C GLY A 27 6.22 -4.86 8.81
N ILE A 28 6.10 -4.83 7.48
CA ILE A 28 6.12 -3.61 6.67
C ILE A 28 4.91 -3.56 5.73
N LEU A 29 4.22 -2.42 5.69
CA LEU A 29 3.21 -2.10 4.67
C LEU A 29 3.67 -0.86 3.90
N MET A 30 3.83 -0.99 2.60
CA MET A 30 4.25 0.06 1.68
C MET A 30 3.08 0.46 0.80
N ALA A 31 2.68 1.73 0.82
CA ALA A 31 1.62 2.28 -0.03
C ALA A 31 2.18 3.42 -0.90
N PRO A 32 3.08 3.12 -1.87
CA PRO A 32 3.72 4.15 -2.69
C PRO A 32 2.72 4.88 -3.59
N PRO A 33 3.03 6.11 -4.04
CA PRO A 33 2.16 6.88 -4.92
C PRO A 33 1.74 6.11 -6.18
N CYS A 34 0.43 5.99 -6.40
CA CYS A 34 -0.13 5.22 -7.52
C CYS A 34 -0.36 6.04 -8.80
N THR A 35 -0.14 7.36 -8.76
CA THR A 35 -0.54 8.30 -9.83
C THR A 35 -0.08 7.85 -11.21
N HIS A 36 1.19 7.45 -11.36
CA HIS A 36 1.73 7.06 -12.66
C HIS A 36 1.29 5.67 -13.13
N PHE A 37 0.87 4.79 -12.22
CA PHE A 37 0.41 3.44 -12.54
C PHE A 37 -1.10 3.33 -12.72
N SER A 38 -1.88 4.25 -12.15
CA SER A 38 -3.34 4.15 -12.11
C SER A 38 -4.00 4.28 -13.49
N PHE A 39 -4.95 3.40 -13.80
CA PHE A 39 -5.80 3.52 -14.99
C PHE A 39 -6.82 4.66 -14.90
N VAL A 40 -7.22 5.07 -13.69
CA VAL A 40 -8.20 6.16 -13.50
C VAL A 40 -7.59 7.56 -13.68
N ARG A 41 -6.29 7.66 -13.91
CA ARG A 41 -5.63 8.92 -14.32
C ARG A 41 -5.91 9.18 -15.81
N THR A 42 -7.09 9.72 -16.09
CA THR A 42 -7.60 10.05 -17.44
C THR A 42 -7.39 11.52 -17.82
N ASN A 43 -7.48 12.45 -16.86
CA ASN A 43 -7.47 13.90 -17.13
C ASN A 43 -6.15 14.61 -16.77
N ALA A 44 -5.03 13.89 -16.81
CA ALA A 44 -3.75 14.47 -16.39
C ALA A 44 -3.10 15.31 -17.50
N LYS A 45 -2.67 16.52 -17.13
CA LYS A 45 -1.96 17.45 -18.04
C LYS A 45 -0.58 16.94 -18.48
N LEU A 46 0.09 16.18 -17.62
CA LEU A 46 1.42 15.64 -17.87
C LEU A 46 1.36 14.17 -18.31
N ARG A 47 2.35 13.74 -19.08
CA ARG A 47 2.53 12.31 -19.41
C ARG A 47 2.89 11.50 -18.15
N ARG A 48 2.74 10.18 -18.24
CA ARG A 48 3.20 9.28 -17.16
C ARG A 48 4.72 9.23 -17.17
N ASN A 49 5.31 9.23 -15.98
CA ASN A 49 6.72 8.93 -15.80
C ASN A 49 6.84 7.61 -15.04
N LEU A 50 6.79 6.50 -15.78
CA LEU A 50 6.86 5.16 -15.19
C LEU A 50 8.24 4.86 -14.62
N LYS A 51 9.30 5.48 -15.18
CA LYS A 51 10.68 5.30 -14.71
C LYS A 51 10.83 5.83 -13.29
N ASP A 52 10.43 7.09 -13.06
CA ASP A 52 10.53 7.70 -11.73
C ASP A 52 9.57 7.05 -10.73
N ALA A 53 8.37 6.66 -11.18
CA ALA A 53 7.45 5.92 -10.35
C ALA A 53 8.02 4.57 -9.90
N MET A 54 8.66 3.83 -10.81
CA MET A 54 9.34 2.57 -10.49
C MET A 54 10.57 2.75 -9.60
N LEU A 55 11.25 3.90 -9.64
CA LEU A 55 12.31 4.21 -8.69
C LEU A 55 11.75 4.20 -7.25
N ILE A 56 10.60 4.82 -7.03
CA ILE A 56 9.94 4.82 -5.71
C ILE A 56 9.53 3.40 -5.30
N ILE A 57 8.95 2.61 -6.21
CA ILE A 57 8.61 1.20 -5.95
C ILE A 57 9.84 0.42 -5.50
N LYS A 58 10.95 0.54 -6.24
CA LYS A 58 12.21 -0.14 -5.91
C LYS A 58 12.77 0.31 -4.57
N SER A 59 12.71 1.60 -4.27
CA SER A 59 13.13 2.14 -2.97
C SER A 59 12.30 1.57 -1.82
N CYS A 60 10.98 1.46 -1.98
CA CYS A 60 10.13 0.79 -0.99
C CYS A 60 10.55 -0.68 -0.80
N LEU A 61 10.67 -1.44 -1.89
CA LEU A 61 11.08 -2.85 -1.84
C LEU A 61 12.47 -3.04 -1.22
N SER A 62 13.40 -2.12 -1.46
CA SER A 62 14.75 -2.12 -0.87
C SER A 62 14.72 -2.08 0.65
N VAL A 63 13.76 -1.37 1.28
CA VAL A 63 13.61 -1.38 2.74
C VAL A 63 13.25 -2.78 3.24
N ALA A 64 12.29 -3.44 2.58
CA ALA A 64 11.90 -4.80 2.92
C ALA A 64 13.05 -5.78 2.67
N GLU A 65 13.77 -5.66 1.55
CA GLU A 65 14.97 -6.47 1.25
C GLU A 65 16.05 -6.31 2.33
N HIS A 66 16.37 -5.08 2.73
CA HIS A 66 17.34 -4.83 3.80
C HIS A 66 16.95 -5.49 5.13
N CYS A 67 15.67 -5.45 5.50
CA CYS A 67 15.21 -6.17 6.69
C CYS A 67 15.38 -7.68 6.55
N GLN A 68 15.12 -8.24 5.36
CA GLN A 68 15.22 -9.69 5.13
C GLN A 68 16.67 -10.20 5.09
N TYR A 69 17.66 -9.33 4.83
CA TYR A 69 19.07 -9.70 4.92
C TYR A 69 19.56 -9.95 6.36
N ASN A 70 18.83 -9.47 7.37
CA ASN A 70 19.20 -9.59 8.78
C ASN A 70 18.84 -10.98 9.34
N ILE A 71 19.42 -12.04 8.76
CA ILE A 71 19.30 -13.40 9.28
C ILE A 71 20.19 -13.57 10.53
N GLU A 72 19.71 -14.32 11.51
CA GLU A 72 20.45 -14.62 12.75
C GLU A 72 21.47 -15.74 12.55
N LYS A 73 21.22 -16.65 11.58
CA LYS A 73 22.07 -17.80 11.26
C LYS A 73 21.75 -18.39 9.88
N ASP A 74 22.74 -19.03 9.26
CA ASP A 74 22.61 -19.63 7.91
C ASP A 74 21.54 -20.74 7.80
N THR A 75 21.16 -21.34 8.93
CA THR A 75 20.14 -22.41 8.99
C THR A 75 18.73 -21.89 9.31
N GLN A 76 18.55 -20.57 9.39
CA GLN A 76 17.28 -19.94 9.67
C GLN A 76 16.24 -20.30 8.59
N LYS A 77 15.10 -20.83 9.04
CA LYS A 77 14.00 -21.26 8.14
C LYS A 77 12.86 -20.24 8.04
N LYS A 78 12.81 -19.27 8.95
CA LYS A 78 11.78 -18.22 8.99
C LYS A 78 12.40 -16.90 8.54
N PRO A 79 11.71 -16.08 7.75
CA PRO A 79 12.21 -14.75 7.38
C PRO A 79 12.35 -13.83 8.61
N PRO A 80 13.27 -12.86 8.60
CA PRO A 80 13.33 -11.81 9.62
C PRO A 80 12.04 -10.99 9.76
N LEU A 81 11.36 -10.67 8.66
CA LEU A 81 10.04 -10.02 8.71
C LEU A 81 8.93 -11.06 8.78
N ASN A 82 7.98 -10.87 9.71
CA ASN A 82 6.77 -11.70 9.76
C ASN A 82 5.88 -11.45 8.54
N PHE A 83 5.87 -10.22 8.04
CA PHE A 83 5.27 -9.90 6.75
C PHE A 83 5.90 -8.66 6.10
N TRP A 84 5.80 -8.58 4.78
CA TRP A 84 5.91 -7.34 4.04
C TRP A 84 4.87 -7.31 2.93
N VAL A 85 4.30 -6.13 2.68
CA VAL A 85 3.32 -5.95 1.61
C VAL A 85 3.51 -4.61 0.92
N LEU A 86 3.36 -4.62 -0.41
CA LEU A 86 3.24 -3.45 -1.25
C LEU A 86 1.81 -3.34 -1.74
N GLU A 87 1.14 -2.26 -1.40
CA GLU A 87 -0.23 -1.93 -1.80
C GLU A 87 -0.22 -0.94 -2.97
N ASN A 88 -1.02 -1.24 -3.99
CA ASN A 88 -1.34 -0.25 -5.01
C ASN A 88 -2.70 -0.53 -5.63
N PRO A 89 -3.46 0.50 -6.05
CA PRO A 89 -4.64 0.30 -6.89
C PRO A 89 -4.32 -0.51 -8.15
N LYS A 90 -5.32 -1.25 -8.65
CA LYS A 90 -5.17 -1.99 -9.90
C LYS A 90 -4.77 -1.04 -11.05
N GLY A 91 -3.70 -1.39 -11.76
CA GLY A 91 -3.07 -0.51 -12.74
C GLY A 91 -1.86 -1.11 -13.42
N MET A 92 -1.02 -0.24 -13.98
CA MET A 92 0.18 -0.58 -14.75
C MET A 92 1.31 -1.18 -13.91
N LEU A 93 1.25 -1.14 -12.58
CA LEU A 93 2.28 -1.74 -11.73
C LEU A 93 2.39 -3.26 -11.92
N GLU A 94 1.26 -3.91 -12.24
CA GLU A 94 1.17 -5.34 -12.59
C GLU A 94 2.06 -5.70 -13.79
N TRP A 95 2.33 -4.75 -14.69
CA TRP A 95 3.25 -4.97 -15.83
C TRP A 95 4.70 -5.15 -15.41
N PHE A 96 5.07 -4.68 -14.21
CA PHE A 96 6.43 -4.72 -13.69
C PHE A 96 6.63 -5.79 -12.62
N LEU A 97 5.66 -5.94 -11.71
CA LEU A 97 5.76 -6.89 -10.59
C LEU A 97 5.06 -8.22 -10.86
N GLY A 98 4.37 -8.34 -12.00
CA GLY A 98 3.53 -9.49 -12.32
C GLY A 98 2.22 -9.50 -11.52
N LYS A 99 1.55 -10.66 -11.56
CA LYS A 99 0.25 -10.85 -10.93
C LYS A 99 0.34 -10.60 -9.41
N PRO A 100 -0.54 -9.77 -8.82
CA PRO A 100 -0.59 -9.59 -7.38
C PRO A 100 -0.97 -10.89 -6.66
N VAL A 101 -0.49 -11.02 -5.42
CA VAL A 101 -0.82 -12.15 -4.54
C VAL A 101 -2.28 -12.07 -4.11
N TYR A 102 -2.75 -10.86 -3.77
CA TYR A 102 -4.12 -10.64 -3.30
C TYR A 102 -4.73 -9.39 -3.95
N ILE A 103 -6.03 -9.42 -4.21
CA ILE A 103 -6.80 -8.29 -4.74
C ILE A 103 -8.04 -8.13 -3.88
N PHE A 104 -8.34 -6.90 -3.49
CA PHE A 104 -9.53 -6.61 -2.72
C PHE A 104 -10.28 -5.36 -3.15
N GLN A 105 -11.48 -5.22 -2.60
CA GLN A 105 -12.32 -4.04 -2.62
C GLN A 105 -12.65 -3.63 -1.18
N PRO A 106 -12.73 -2.33 -0.88
CA PRO A 106 -13.08 -1.82 0.45
C PRO A 106 -14.40 -2.39 1.01
N TRP A 107 -15.42 -2.58 0.18
CA TRP A 107 -16.71 -3.13 0.62
C TRP A 107 -16.63 -4.57 1.13
N GLU A 108 -15.63 -5.35 0.69
CA GLU A 108 -15.38 -6.71 1.21
C GLU A 108 -15.01 -6.69 2.70
N PHE A 109 -14.62 -5.51 3.21
CA PHE A 109 -14.22 -5.28 4.60
C PHE A 109 -15.10 -4.22 5.31
N GLY A 110 -16.27 -3.87 4.75
CA GLY A 110 -17.25 -2.99 5.38
C GLY A 110 -17.19 -1.51 4.98
N ASP A 111 -16.21 -1.10 4.17
CA ASP A 111 -16.12 0.26 3.62
C ASP A 111 -16.98 0.38 2.34
N MET A 112 -18.10 1.11 2.39
CA MET A 112 -19.15 1.12 1.33
C MET A 112 -18.79 1.85 0.02
N TYR A 113 -17.69 1.46 -0.62
CA TYR A 113 -17.28 1.95 -1.94
C TYR A 113 -16.37 0.97 -2.69
N LYS A 114 -16.23 1.18 -4.01
CA LYS A 114 -15.35 0.39 -4.87
C LYS A 114 -14.03 1.09 -5.17
N LYS A 115 -12.93 0.46 -4.77
CA LYS A 115 -11.53 0.86 -5.07
C LYS A 115 -10.70 -0.41 -5.18
N ARG A 116 -10.66 -1.01 -6.36
CA ARG A 116 -9.95 -2.27 -6.57
C ARG A 116 -8.45 -2.07 -6.30
N THR A 117 -7.95 -2.73 -5.26
CA THR A 117 -6.58 -2.62 -4.77
C THR A 117 -5.88 -3.97 -4.84
N CYS A 118 -4.61 -3.95 -5.19
CA CYS A 118 -3.73 -5.09 -5.35
C CYS A 118 -2.65 -5.08 -4.26
N LEU A 119 -2.26 -6.27 -3.80
CA LEU A 119 -1.19 -6.49 -2.84
C LEU A 119 -0.14 -7.44 -3.43
N TRP A 120 1.13 -7.07 -3.27
CA TRP A 120 2.29 -7.92 -3.57
C TRP A 120 3.10 -8.11 -2.29
N GLY A 121 3.66 -9.29 -2.06
CA GLY A 121 4.60 -9.51 -0.96
C GLY A 121 4.44 -10.86 -0.27
N TYR A 122 4.89 -10.90 0.99
CA TYR A 122 4.85 -12.07 1.86
C TYR A 122 4.02 -11.71 3.09
N PHE A 123 2.78 -12.19 3.15
CA PHE A 123 1.83 -11.88 4.23
C PHE A 123 0.75 -12.96 4.29
N LYS A 124 0.00 -13.00 5.39
CA LYS A 124 -1.22 -13.80 5.50
C LYS A 124 -2.40 -13.01 4.94
N GLU A 125 -3.16 -13.63 4.05
CA GLU A 125 -4.30 -12.99 3.39
C GLU A 125 -5.38 -12.61 4.42
N PRO A 126 -5.90 -11.37 4.40
CA PRO A 126 -6.99 -10.97 5.27
C PRO A 126 -8.30 -11.68 4.87
N ILE A 127 -9.12 -11.98 5.88
CA ILE A 127 -10.41 -12.65 5.71
C ILE A 127 -11.48 -11.61 5.39
N LYS A 128 -12.16 -11.78 4.26
CA LYS A 128 -13.26 -10.90 3.84
C LYS A 128 -14.44 -11.05 4.80
N THR A 129 -15.10 -9.93 5.09
CA THR A 129 -16.31 -9.89 5.93
C THR A 129 -17.59 -9.97 5.11
N ASN A 130 -17.52 -9.61 3.83
CA ASN A 130 -18.65 -9.61 2.90
C ASN A 130 -18.22 -10.24 1.57
N ASP A 131 -19.03 -11.18 1.08
CA ASP A 131 -18.79 -11.86 -0.21
C ASP A 131 -19.78 -11.47 -1.31
N ILE A 132 -20.81 -10.69 -0.97
CA ILE A 132 -21.84 -10.21 -1.90
C ILE A 132 -21.50 -8.77 -2.28
N GLU A 133 -21.25 -8.50 -3.56
CA GLU A 133 -20.98 -7.13 -4.04
C GLU A 133 -22.23 -6.26 -3.86
N PRO A 134 -22.16 -5.18 -3.06
CA PRO A 134 -23.28 -4.26 -2.89
C PRO A 134 -23.35 -3.24 -4.03
N ASP A 135 -24.52 -2.63 -4.22
CA ASP A 135 -24.67 -1.49 -5.13
C ASP A 135 -24.08 -0.22 -4.51
N VAL A 136 -22.76 -0.10 -4.57
CA VAL A 136 -21.99 1.03 -4.06
C VAL A 136 -21.24 1.76 -5.16
N VAL A 137 -21.00 3.05 -4.94
CA VAL A 137 -20.30 3.90 -5.89
C VAL A 137 -18.80 3.57 -5.99
N LYS A 138 -18.20 3.89 -7.14
CA LYS A 138 -16.74 3.87 -7.29
C LYS A 138 -16.13 5.03 -6.49
N PHE A 139 -14.96 4.79 -5.91
CA PHE A 139 -14.28 5.75 -5.03
C PHE A 139 -13.90 7.07 -5.70
N ASP A 140 -13.69 7.09 -7.02
CA ASP A 140 -13.45 8.31 -7.79
C ASP A 140 -14.68 9.21 -7.90
N LYS A 141 -15.89 8.63 -7.79
CA LYS A 141 -17.18 9.32 -7.83
C LYS A 141 -17.66 9.85 -6.47
N LEU A 142 -17.01 9.47 -5.37
CA LEU A 142 -17.34 9.99 -4.04
C LEU A 142 -17.12 11.51 -3.98
N LYS A 143 -18.07 12.19 -3.34
CA LYS A 143 -17.96 13.62 -3.01
C LYS A 143 -16.79 13.82 -2.06
N THR A 144 -16.17 14.99 -2.13
CA THR A 144 -14.98 15.29 -1.33
C THR A 144 -15.21 15.08 0.16
N LYS A 145 -16.39 15.40 0.72
CA LYS A 145 -16.68 15.23 2.15
C LYS A 145 -16.92 13.77 2.56
N GLU A 146 -17.22 12.88 1.62
CA GLU A 146 -17.45 11.45 1.88
C GLU A 146 -16.13 10.66 1.98
N ILE A 147 -15.02 11.22 1.48
CA ILE A 147 -13.69 10.60 1.54
C ILE A 147 -13.01 11.04 2.84
N HIS A 148 -13.04 10.22 3.88
CA HIS A 148 -12.40 10.52 5.17
C HIS A 148 -12.74 11.94 5.66
N GLY A 149 -14.03 12.17 5.88
CA GLY A 149 -14.60 13.49 6.16
C GLY A 149 -14.02 14.17 7.41
N GLU A 150 -13.54 13.39 8.38
CA GLU A 150 -12.85 13.83 9.60
C GLU A 150 -11.53 14.58 9.33
N TYR A 151 -10.95 14.38 8.13
CA TYR A 151 -9.77 15.09 7.64
C TYR A 151 -10.09 16.15 6.58
N TYR A 152 -11.38 16.40 6.30
CA TYR A 152 -11.77 17.45 5.37
C TYR A 152 -11.30 18.81 5.87
N GLY A 153 -10.64 19.58 5.00
CA GLY A 153 -10.01 20.86 5.36
C GLY A 153 -8.66 20.73 6.08
N LYS A 154 -8.29 19.54 6.57
CA LYS A 154 -6.96 19.25 7.15
C LYS A 154 -5.99 18.70 6.10
N TYR A 155 -6.48 17.78 5.28
CA TYR A 155 -5.72 17.15 4.21
C TYR A 155 -6.36 17.43 2.84
N ASP A 156 -5.50 17.58 1.83
CA ASP A 156 -5.96 17.67 0.45
C ASP A 156 -6.72 16.40 0.03
N ARG A 157 -7.45 16.50 -1.09
CA ARG A 157 -8.23 15.38 -1.60
C ARG A 157 -7.35 14.18 -1.96
N GLN A 158 -6.12 14.38 -2.40
CA GLN A 158 -5.25 13.30 -2.86
C GLN A 158 -4.75 12.46 -1.69
N THR A 159 -4.34 13.12 -0.61
CA THR A 159 -3.89 12.54 0.65
C THR A 159 -5.01 11.74 1.29
N ARG A 160 -6.22 12.31 1.40
CA ARG A 160 -7.39 11.56 1.89
C ARG A 160 -7.72 10.35 1.03
N ARG A 161 -7.50 10.42 -0.28
CA ARG A 161 -7.69 9.28 -1.19
C ARG A 161 -6.63 8.18 -1.05
N ALA A 162 -5.47 8.51 -0.48
CA ALA A 162 -4.37 7.58 -0.25
C ALA A 162 -4.50 6.82 1.08
N ILE A 163 -5.36 7.25 1.98
CA ILE A 163 -5.64 6.54 3.24
C ILE A 163 -6.20 5.14 2.91
N THR A 164 -5.64 4.13 3.56
CA THR A 164 -6.08 2.74 3.47
C THR A 164 -7.46 2.59 4.11
N PRO A 165 -8.40 1.83 3.50
CA PRO A 165 -9.71 1.59 4.09
C PRO A 165 -9.61 0.96 5.48
N ALA A 166 -10.40 1.45 6.44
CA ALA A 166 -10.25 1.08 7.85
C ALA A 166 -10.60 -0.38 8.10
N GLY A 167 -11.64 -0.89 7.42
CA GLY A 167 -12.03 -2.29 7.54
C GLY A 167 -10.95 -3.24 7.04
N PHE A 168 -10.34 -2.92 5.90
CA PHE A 168 -9.20 -3.68 5.39
C PHE A 168 -8.01 -3.61 6.35
N ALA A 169 -7.68 -2.42 6.87
CA ALA A 169 -6.56 -2.25 7.79
C ALA A 169 -6.72 -3.12 9.06
N GLN A 170 -7.94 -3.20 9.62
CA GLN A 170 -8.23 -4.07 10.75
C GLN A 170 -8.08 -5.55 10.37
N ALA A 171 -8.69 -5.99 9.27
CA ALA A 171 -8.60 -7.39 8.83
C ALA A 171 -7.17 -7.83 8.52
N PHE A 172 -6.37 -6.94 7.92
CA PHE A 172 -4.96 -7.19 7.64
C PHE A 172 -4.13 -7.31 8.92
N TYR A 173 -4.38 -6.44 9.91
CA TYR A 173 -3.76 -6.54 11.23
C TYR A 173 -4.09 -7.86 11.92
N GLU A 174 -5.36 -8.25 11.97
CA GLU A 174 -5.79 -9.51 12.60
C GLU A 174 -5.16 -10.74 11.96
N ALA A 175 -5.00 -10.74 10.63
CA ALA A 175 -4.37 -11.83 9.91
C ALA A 175 -2.86 -11.94 10.18
N ASN A 176 -2.18 -10.82 10.45
CA ASN A 176 -0.71 -10.76 10.47
C ASN A 176 -0.09 -10.49 11.84
N LYS A 177 -0.89 -10.30 12.90
CA LYS A 177 -0.40 -10.15 14.29
C LYS A 177 0.25 -11.41 14.87
#